data_AF-A0A971PDA7-F1
#
_entry.id   AF-A0A971PDA7-F1
#
_cell.length_a   1.000
_cell.length_b   1.000
_cell.length_c   1.000
_cell.angle_alpha   90.00
_cell.angle_beta   90.00
_cell.angle_gamma   90.00
#
_symmetry.space_group_name_H-M   'P 1'
#
loop_
_entity.id
_entity.type
_entity.pdbx_description
1 polymer ?
#
loop_
_entity_poly.entity_id
_entity_poly.type
_entity_poly.pdbx_seq_one_letter_code
_entity_poly.pdbx_strand_id
1 'polypeptide(L)'
;MEKDTPGLKLSGEEMLVESGTFCSKTRRVIQKYFQPLRPEATMPEVEMLEQAHRELLEAQNLFSVMEEPELIDCAIYALKSAELRYNYLIRQIKQKSR
;
A
#
# COMPACT_ATOMS: atom_id res chain seq x y z
N MET A 1 18.16 4.09 -29.22
CA MET A 1 17.50 5.38 -28.94
C MET A 1 16.33 5.10 -28.03
N GLU A 2 16.32 5.78 -26.89
CA GLU A 2 15.47 5.57 -25.73
C GLU A 2 13.99 5.42 -26.07
N LYS A 3 13.33 4.50 -25.35
CA LYS A 3 11.88 4.45 -25.29
C LYS A 3 11.45 5.30 -24.09
N ASP A 4 10.83 6.44 -24.40
CA ASP A 4 10.16 7.30 -23.43
C ASP A 4 9.09 6.52 -22.67
N THR A 5 9.36 6.22 -21.41
CA THR A 5 8.33 5.89 -20.43
C THR A 5 7.61 7.19 -20.05
N PRO A 6 6.30 7.35 -20.31
CA PRO A 6 5.59 8.53 -19.83
C PRO A 6 5.50 8.43 -18.32
N GLY A 7 6.26 9.30 -17.66
CA GLY A 7 6.27 9.45 -16.21
C GLY A 7 4.86 9.67 -15.70
N LEU A 8 4.47 8.83 -14.74
CA LEU A 8 3.31 9.04 -13.90
C LEU A 8 3.60 10.30 -13.07
N LYS A 9 3.18 11.45 -13.58
CA LYS A 9 3.13 12.70 -12.81
C LYS A 9 2.06 12.50 -11.74
N LEU A 10 2.49 12.11 -10.54
CA LEU A 10 1.71 12.31 -9.33
C LEU A 10 1.77 13.81 -9.02
N SER A 11 1.00 14.61 -9.76
CA SER A 11 0.61 15.93 -9.30
C SER A 11 -0.21 15.71 -8.03
N GLY A 12 0.31 16.22 -6.92
CA GLY A 12 -0.42 16.29 -5.67
C GLY A 12 -1.62 17.19 -5.82
N GLU A 13 -2.69 16.66 -6.39
CA GLU A 13 -4.04 17.12 -6.07
C GLU A 13 -4.27 16.70 -4.62
N GLU A 14 -3.99 17.64 -3.72
CA GLU A 14 -4.57 17.66 -2.40
C GLU A 14 -6.06 17.41 -2.55
N MET A 15 -6.49 16.20 -2.22
CA MET A 15 -7.90 15.87 -2.04
C MET A 15 -8.35 16.60 -0.78
N LEU A 16 -8.67 17.89 -0.94
CA LEU A 16 -9.45 18.66 0.01
C LEU A 16 -10.83 18.01 0.08
N VAL A 17 -10.97 17.04 0.98
CA VAL A 17 -12.27 16.49 1.36
C VAL A 17 -13.01 17.61 2.07
N GLU A 18 -13.86 18.31 1.33
CA GLU A 18 -14.76 19.33 1.85
C GLU A 18 -15.60 18.75 2.99
N SER A 19 -15.29 19.18 4.22
CA SER A 19 -16.21 19.31 5.35
C SER A 19 -17.25 18.20 5.55
N GLY A 20 -16.88 16.94 5.34
CA GLY A 20 -17.57 15.81 5.97
C GLY A 20 -17.06 15.71 7.40
N THR A 21 -17.95 15.61 8.39
CA THR A 21 -17.55 15.29 9.77
C THR A 21 -16.91 13.91 9.79
N PHE A 22 -15.61 13.86 9.53
CA PHE A 22 -14.83 12.66 9.57
C PHE A 22 -14.86 12.15 11.00
N CYS A 23 -15.56 11.04 11.21
CA CYS A 23 -15.60 10.40 12.51
C CYS A 23 -14.16 10.14 12.95
N SER A 24 -13.82 10.53 14.18
CA SER A 24 -12.48 10.38 14.74
C SER A 24 -11.95 8.93 14.70
N LYS A 25 -12.84 7.95 14.53
CA LYS A 25 -12.52 6.53 14.33
C LYS A 25 -11.90 6.26 12.95
N THR A 26 -12.50 6.79 11.89
CA THR A 26 -12.05 6.66 10.49
C THR A 26 -10.62 7.18 10.32
N ARG A 27 -10.28 8.29 11.01
CA ARG A 27 -8.90 8.83 11.03
C ARG A 27 -7.89 7.87 11.60
N ARG A 28 -8.23 7.22 12.71
CA ARG A 28 -7.32 6.31 13.41
C ARG A 28 -7.12 5.03 12.61
N VAL A 29 -8.16 4.54 11.94
CA VAL A 29 -8.08 3.38 11.05
C VAL A 29 -7.20 3.73 9.85
N ILE A 30 -7.53 4.77 9.09
CA ILE A 30 -6.73 5.15 7.92
C ILE A 30 -5.29 5.45 8.32
N GLN A 31 -5.04 6.23 9.38
CA GLN A 31 -3.66 6.51 9.82
C GLN A 31 -2.89 5.27 10.30
N LYS A 32 -3.57 4.27 10.89
CA LYS A 32 -2.94 3.03 11.35
C LYS A 32 -2.62 2.09 10.19
N TYR A 33 -3.52 1.97 9.22
CA TYR A 33 -3.43 0.96 8.17
C TYR A 33 -2.86 1.47 6.85
N PHE A 34 -2.99 2.77 6.56
CA PHE A 34 -2.22 3.45 5.53
C PHE A 34 -0.89 3.89 6.13
N GLN A 35 0.01 2.92 6.32
CA GLN A 35 1.39 3.27 6.63
C GLN A 35 1.99 4.00 5.43
N PRO A 36 2.77 5.07 5.68
CA PRO A 36 3.47 5.76 4.60
C PRO A 36 4.38 4.76 3.89
N LEU A 37 4.40 4.83 2.56
CA LEU A 37 5.35 4.13 1.69
C LEU A 37 6.77 4.36 2.26
N ARG A 38 7.30 3.40 3.03
CA ARG A 38 8.66 3.53 3.56
C ARG A 38 9.61 3.52 2.36
N PRO A 39 10.63 4.39 2.33
CA PRO A 39 11.57 4.39 1.25
C PRO A 39 12.34 3.06 1.28
N GLU A 40 12.09 2.23 0.28
CA GLU A 40 12.81 0.98 -0.02
C GLU A 40 14.30 1.23 -0.37
N ALA A 41 14.81 2.44 -0.23
CA ALA A 41 16.12 2.81 -0.79
C ALA A 41 17.34 2.18 -0.07
N THR A 42 17.17 1.55 1.09
CA THR A 42 18.31 1.09 1.91
C THR A 42 18.23 -0.34 2.47
N MET A 43 17.15 -1.09 2.22
CA MET A 43 17.01 -2.45 2.77
C MET A 43 17.48 -3.54 1.77
N PRO A 44 17.98 -4.69 2.26
CA PRO A 44 18.18 -5.87 1.43
C PRO A 44 16.85 -6.39 0.85
N GLU A 45 16.87 -6.95 -0.36
CA GLU A 45 15.66 -7.45 -1.05
C GLU A 45 14.92 -8.52 -0.26
N VAL A 46 15.65 -9.35 0.49
CA VAL A 46 15.05 -10.39 1.35
C VAL A 46 14.25 -9.75 2.48
N GLU A 47 14.79 -8.70 3.11
CA GLU A 47 14.10 -7.97 4.18
C GLU A 47 12.88 -7.21 3.65
N MET A 48 12.98 -6.64 2.44
CA MET A 48 11.84 -6.02 1.75
C MET A 48 10.72 -7.03 1.50
N LEU A 49 11.08 -8.24 1.06
CA LEU A 49 10.12 -9.29 0.80
C LEU A 49 9.41 -9.75 2.08
N GLU A 50 10.16 -9.95 3.16
CA GLU A 50 9.59 -10.28 4.47
C GLU A 50 8.68 -9.17 4.98
N GLN A 51 9.09 -7.92 4.81
CA GLN A 51 8.28 -6.76 5.20
C GLN A 51 6.98 -6.69 4.39
N ALA A 52 7.05 -6.85 3.07
CA ALA A 52 5.86 -6.90 2.21
C ALA A 52 4.94 -8.08 2.56
N HIS A 53 5.50 -9.21 2.98
CA HIS A 53 4.70 -10.34 3.46
C HIS A 53 3.98 -10.02 4.76
N ARG A 54 4.65 -9.36 5.72
CA ARG A 54 4.02 -8.89 6.97
C ARG A 54 2.90 -7.89 6.70
N GLU A 55 3.15 -6.91 5.84
CA GLU A 55 2.15 -5.92 5.43
C GLU A 55 0.92 -6.57 4.78
N LEU A 56 1.14 -7.60 3.95
CA LEU A 56 0.04 -8.37 3.36
C LEU A 56 -0.80 -9.08 4.43
N LEU A 57 -0.18 -9.72 5.41
CA LEU A 57 -0.89 -10.36 6.52
C LEU A 57 -1.67 -9.34 7.36
N GLU A 58 -1.07 -8.18 7.63
CA GLU A 58 -1.75 -7.09 8.35
C GLU A 58 -2.96 -6.57 7.58
N ALA A 59 -2.87 -6.41 6.26
CA ALA A 59 -3.97 -5.98 5.41
C ALA A 59 -5.10 -7.05 5.31
N GLN A 60 -4.74 -8.33 5.29
CA GLN A 60 -5.72 -9.43 5.37
C GLN A 60 -6.47 -9.43 6.70
N ASN A 61 -5.74 -9.24 7.81
CA ASN A 61 -6.33 -9.15 9.14
C ASN A 61 -7.24 -7.91 9.24
N LEU A 62 -6.80 -6.78 8.70
CA LEU A 62 -7.61 -5.55 8.63
C LEU A 62 -8.94 -5.81 7.93
N PHE A 63 -8.89 -6.37 6.73
CA PHE A 63 -10.10 -6.67 5.96
C PHE A 63 -11.03 -7.63 6.72
N SER A 64 -10.46 -8.63 7.40
CA SER A 64 -11.23 -9.62 8.16
C SER A 64 -11.94 -9.06 9.38
N VAL A 65 -11.37 -8.04 10.04
CA VAL A 65 -11.96 -7.40 11.23
C VAL A 65 -12.72 -6.11 10.92
N MET A 66 -12.77 -5.69 9.64
CA MET A 66 -13.42 -4.45 9.24
C MET A 66 -14.93 -4.64 9.17
N GLU A 67 -15.62 -4.11 10.18
CA GLU A 67 -17.08 -4.11 10.24
C GLU A 67 -17.69 -2.78 9.76
N GLU A 68 -16.86 -1.76 9.54
CA GLU A 68 -17.31 -0.41 9.23
C GLU A 68 -17.50 -0.26 7.71
N PRO A 69 -18.75 -0.14 7.20
CA PRO A 69 -19.05 -0.24 5.78
C PRO A 69 -18.42 0.88 4.94
N GLU A 70 -18.22 2.05 5.54
CA GLU A 70 -17.56 3.20 4.91
C GLU A 70 -16.05 2.99 4.68
N LEU A 71 -15.45 1.97 5.31
CA LEU A 71 -14.02 1.68 5.28
C LEU A 71 -13.68 0.38 4.55
N ILE A 72 -14.69 -0.37 4.09
CA ILE A 72 -14.50 -1.62 3.36
C ILE A 72 -13.66 -1.40 2.10
N ASP A 73 -13.95 -0.37 1.32
CA ASP A 73 -13.19 -0.06 0.11
C ASP A 73 -11.72 0.28 0.41
N CYS A 74 -11.47 1.00 1.51
CA CYS A 74 -10.12 1.26 1.97
C CYS A 74 -9.38 -0.03 2.37
N ALA A 75 -10.07 -0.97 3.03
CA ALA A 75 -9.50 -2.25 3.41
C ALA A 75 -9.20 -3.14 2.18
N ILE A 76 -10.10 -3.15 1.18
CA ILE A 76 -9.90 -3.83 -0.10
C ILE A 76 -8.67 -3.25 -0.82
N TYR A 77 -8.59 -1.92 -0.91
CA TYR A 77 -7.46 -1.24 -1.53
C TYR A 77 -6.15 -1.58 -0.82
N ALA A 78 -6.12 -1.50 0.51
CA ALA A 78 -4.95 -1.84 1.31
C ALA A 78 -4.48 -3.27 1.03
N LEU A 79 -5.40 -4.24 1.10
CA LEU A 79 -5.12 -5.64 0.78
C LEU A 79 -4.53 -5.79 -0.64
N LYS A 80 -5.18 -5.18 -1.64
CA LYS A 80 -4.74 -5.34 -3.02
C LYS A 80 -3.38 -4.70 -3.28
N SER A 81 -3.14 -3.54 -2.69
CA SER A 81 -1.85 -2.85 -2.80
C SER A 81 -0.71 -3.66 -2.19
N ALA A 82 -0.93 -4.30 -1.03
CA ALA A 82 0.05 -5.17 -0.38
C ALA A 82 0.32 -6.45 -1.21
N GLU A 83 -0.71 -7.07 -1.79
CA GLU A 83 -0.55 -8.22 -2.68
C GLU A 83 0.31 -7.88 -3.91
N LEU A 84 0.03 -6.75 -4.55
CA LEU A 84 0.77 -6.30 -5.73
C LEU A 84 2.25 -6.07 -5.39
N ARG A 85 2.54 -5.45 -4.23
CA ARG A 85 3.91 -5.23 -3.75
C ARG A 85 4.66 -6.54 -3.53
N TYR A 86 4.08 -7.47 -2.76
CA TYR A 86 4.70 -8.77 -2.50
C TYR A 86 4.99 -9.52 -3.81
N ASN A 87 4.02 -9.56 -4.72
CA ASN A 87 4.17 -10.22 -6.01
C ASN A 87 5.25 -9.57 -6.89
N TYR A 88 5.35 -8.23 -6.87
CA TYR A 88 6.39 -7.51 -7.58
C TYR A 88 7.78 -7.90 -7.07
N LEU A 89 8.00 -7.89 -5.75
CA LEU A 89 9.29 -8.24 -5.15
C LEU A 89 9.71 -9.69 -5.48
N ILE A 90 8.78 -10.64 -5.40
CA ILE A 90 9.05 -12.03 -5.82
C ILE A 90 9.49 -12.11 -7.27
N ARG A 91 8.84 -11.36 -8.18
CA ARG A 91 9.20 -11.34 -9.60
C ARG A 91 10.59 -10.75 -9.81
N GLN A 92 10.94 -9.67 -9.10
CA GLN A 92 12.25 -9.03 -9.17
C GLN A 92 13.37 -9.97 -8.71
N ILE A 93 13.20 -10.58 -7.54
CA ILE A 93 14.20 -11.52 -6.98
C ILE A 93 14.40 -12.72 -7.93
N LYS A 94 13.32 -13.28 -8.47
CA LYS A 94 13.38 -14.39 -9.43
C LYS A 94 14.08 -14.01 -10.74
N GLN A 95 13.92 -12.76 -11.20
CA GLN A 95 14.59 -12.27 -12.40
C GLN A 95 16.09 -12.05 -12.17
N LYS A 96 16.48 -11.59 -10.98
CA LYS A 96 17.89 -11.37 -10.61
C LYS A 96 18.66 -12.67 -10.35
N SER A 97 17.97 -13.73 -9.93
CA SER A 97 18.56 -15.05 -9.68
C SER A 97 18.84 -15.86 -10.97
N ARG A 98 18.60 -15.30 -12.15
CA ARG A 98 18.68 -15.99 -13.45
C ARG A 98 19.87 -15.50 -14.27
#